data_AF-F3NN85-F1
#
_entry.id   AF-F3NN85-F1
#
_cell.length_a   1.000
_cell.length_b   1.000
_cell.length_c   1.000
_cell.angle_alpha   90.00
_cell.angle_beta   90.00
_cell.angle_gamma   90.00
#
_symmetry.space_group_name_H-M   'P 1'
#
loop_
_entity.id
_entity.type
_entity.pdbx_description
1 polymer ?
#
loop_
_entity_poly.entity_id
_entity_poly.type
_entity_poly.pdbx_seq_one_letter_code
_entity_poly.pdbx_strand_id
1 'polypeptide(L)'
;MVWDRSPGGFGVPGDAGEDGRRAEDGGTATFRRGPDAEDARPWGRGRPSRGGESEDMMSTPLYQLKAEFFKTLGHPARIRVLELLSEREHAVAEMLPEVGIEPAHLSQQLAVLRRANLVVSRKEGSTVYYSLTSPKVAELLRVARSILSGLLAEQQELLAALQAGTPRGDRRA
;
A
#
# COMPACT_ATOMS: atom_id res chain seq x y z
N MET A 1 11.97 0.64 39.78
CA MET A 1 10.62 0.04 39.73
C MET A 1 10.80 -1.42 39.37
N VAL A 2 10.70 -2.26 40.41
CA VAL A 2 10.92 -3.70 40.41
C VAL A 2 9.61 -4.37 40.01
N TRP A 3 9.65 -5.27 39.02
CA TRP A 3 8.54 -6.14 38.68
C TRP A 3 8.63 -7.41 39.54
N ASP A 4 7.61 -7.59 40.37
CA ASP A 4 7.45 -8.70 41.30
C ASP A 4 6.91 -9.95 40.58
N ARG A 5 7.48 -11.12 40.91
CA ARG A 5 7.12 -12.45 40.39
C ARG A 5 6.32 -13.18 41.45
N SER A 6 5.08 -13.57 41.13
CA SER A 6 4.36 -14.61 41.87
C SER A 6 4.10 -15.83 40.96
N PRO A 7 4.41 -17.06 41.40
CA PRO A 7 4.11 -18.29 40.67
C PRO A 7 2.82 -18.94 41.20
N GLY A 8 1.94 -19.36 40.29
CA GLY A 8 0.79 -20.21 40.59
C GLY A 8 0.69 -21.31 39.55
N GLY A 9 1.06 -22.53 39.94
CA GLY A 9 0.96 -23.73 39.12
C GLY A 9 -0.35 -24.48 39.34
N PHE A 10 -0.83 -25.13 38.28
CA PHE A 10 -1.76 -26.27 38.21
C PHE A 10 -1.53 -26.82 36.79
N GLY A 11 -1.17 -28.07 36.50
CA GLY A 11 -1.63 -29.35 37.04
C GLY A 11 -2.29 -30.12 35.89
N VAL A 12 -1.52 -30.93 35.15
CA VAL A 12 -2.00 -31.95 34.19
C VAL A 12 -2.04 -33.30 34.94
N PRO A 13 -2.95 -34.25 34.64
CA PRO A 13 -2.70 -35.30 33.62
C PRO A 13 -3.97 -35.79 32.87
N GLY A 14 -3.90 -36.24 31.61
CA GLY A 14 -3.81 -37.68 31.19
C GLY A 14 -5.22 -38.29 31.00
N ASP A 15 -5.56 -39.22 30.10
CA ASP A 15 -4.90 -40.08 29.12
C ASP A 15 -6.01 -40.80 28.29
N ALA A 16 -5.62 -41.56 27.25
CA ALA A 16 -6.39 -42.57 26.47
C ALA A 16 -7.44 -42.07 25.46
N GLY A 17 -7.60 -42.63 24.26
CA GLY A 17 -7.03 -43.81 23.62
C GLY A 17 -7.96 -44.24 22.46
N GLU A 18 -7.40 -44.94 21.46
CA GLU A 18 -8.06 -45.82 20.47
C GLU A 18 -8.94 -45.20 19.37
N ASP A 19 -9.15 -45.80 18.18
CA ASP A 19 -8.45 -46.79 17.35
C ASP A 19 -9.31 -46.92 16.05
N GLY A 20 -8.70 -47.35 14.94
CA GLY A 20 -9.37 -48.27 14.01
C GLY A 20 -10.15 -47.77 12.77
N ARG A 21 -9.57 -48.13 11.60
CA ARG A 21 -10.19 -48.88 10.46
C ARG A 21 -10.97 -48.15 9.32
N ARG A 22 -10.27 -48.02 8.17
CA ARG A 22 -10.40 -48.76 6.88
C ARG A 22 -11.79 -49.22 6.36
N ALA A 23 -12.16 -48.81 5.14
CA ALA A 23 -12.88 -49.53 4.07
C ALA A 23 -12.96 -48.60 2.82
N GLU A 24 -12.33 -48.86 1.67
CA GLU A 24 -12.63 -49.81 0.57
C GLU A 24 -13.89 -49.50 -0.27
N ASP A 25 -13.61 -49.20 -1.54
CA ASP A 25 -14.20 -49.66 -2.81
C ASP A 25 -15.67 -49.41 -3.23
N GLY A 26 -15.79 -49.02 -4.51
CA GLY A 26 -16.76 -49.61 -5.43
C GLY A 26 -17.76 -48.65 -6.07
N GLY A 27 -17.72 -48.52 -7.40
CA GLY A 27 -18.78 -47.80 -8.13
C GLY A 27 -18.54 -47.57 -9.63
N THR A 28 -18.30 -48.64 -10.39
CA THR A 28 -18.38 -48.62 -11.86
C THR A 28 -19.80 -48.30 -12.34
N ALA A 29 -19.98 -47.26 -13.14
CA ALA A 29 -21.20 -47.02 -13.91
C ALA A 29 -20.86 -46.89 -15.41
N THR A 30 -21.19 -47.94 -16.15
CA THR A 30 -21.20 -47.98 -17.61
C THR A 30 -22.48 -47.34 -18.14
N PHE A 31 -22.42 -46.37 -19.07
CA PHE A 31 -23.51 -46.16 -20.03
C PHE A 31 -23.09 -45.43 -21.33
N ARG A 32 -22.93 -46.24 -22.38
CA ARG A 32 -23.31 -46.09 -23.80
C ARG A 32 -23.40 -44.69 -24.49
N ARG A 33 -22.53 -44.52 -25.50
CA ARG A 33 -22.50 -43.65 -26.72
C ARG A 33 -23.88 -43.49 -27.43
N GLY A 34 -24.29 -42.44 -28.16
CA GLY A 34 -23.80 -41.14 -28.72
C GLY A 34 -25.05 -40.36 -29.27
N PRO A 35 -25.03 -39.46 -30.29
CA PRO A 35 -23.92 -38.98 -31.13
C PRO A 35 -23.90 -37.43 -31.42
N ASP A 36 -22.79 -36.99 -32.01
CA ASP A 36 -22.55 -35.88 -32.97
C ASP A 36 -22.97 -34.43 -32.67
N ALA A 37 -21.99 -33.50 -32.68
CA ALA A 37 -21.99 -32.31 -33.56
C ALA A 37 -20.92 -31.25 -33.20
N GLU A 38 -19.64 -31.58 -33.02
CA GLU A 38 -18.59 -30.54 -32.93
C GLU A 38 -17.28 -31.02 -33.57
N ASP A 39 -17.22 -31.06 -34.90
CA ASP A 39 -15.92 -31.14 -35.60
C ASP A 39 -16.02 -30.59 -37.02
N ALA A 40 -16.45 -29.33 -37.11
CA ALA A 40 -16.39 -28.56 -38.33
C ALA A 40 -15.71 -27.21 -38.05
N ARG A 41 -14.40 -27.14 -38.33
CA ARG A 41 -13.75 -26.22 -39.30
C ARG A 41 -12.28 -25.94 -38.90
N PRO A 42 -11.42 -25.64 -39.90
CA PRO A 42 -10.08 -26.22 -39.99
C PRO A 42 -8.96 -25.23 -39.66
N TRP A 43 -7.84 -25.81 -39.24
CA TRP A 43 -6.54 -25.18 -39.03
C TRP A 43 -6.13 -24.30 -40.21
N GLY A 44 -6.04 -22.99 -39.95
CA GLY A 44 -5.60 -22.03 -40.95
C GLY A 44 -5.56 -20.60 -40.44
N ARG A 45 -4.54 -20.26 -39.63
CA ARG A 45 -3.81 -18.99 -39.73
C ARG A 45 -2.48 -19.12 -38.99
N GLY A 46 -1.40 -19.01 -39.76
CA GLY A 46 -0.05 -18.98 -39.23
C GLY A 46 0.14 -17.89 -38.19
N ARG A 47 0.81 -18.24 -37.10
CA ARG A 47 1.48 -17.27 -36.24
C ARG A 47 2.95 -17.66 -36.20
N PRO A 48 3.76 -16.99 -37.03
CA PRO A 48 5.02 -16.43 -36.53
C PRO A 48 5.19 -15.03 -37.12
N SER A 49 5.75 -14.02 -36.47
CA SER A 49 6.45 -13.87 -35.21
C SER A 49 6.12 -12.46 -34.75
N ARG A 50 5.66 -12.27 -33.50
CA ARG A 50 5.75 -10.95 -32.86
C ARG A 50 7.06 -10.93 -32.08
N GLY A 51 8.17 -11.06 -32.81
CA GLY A 51 9.47 -10.59 -32.35
C GLY A 51 9.51 -9.10 -32.67
N GLY A 52 9.74 -8.27 -31.65
CA GLY A 52 9.81 -6.81 -31.83
C GLY A 52 9.22 -5.96 -30.70
N GLU A 53 9.07 -6.48 -29.47
CA GLU A 53 8.82 -5.63 -28.29
C GLU A 53 9.85 -5.92 -27.17
N SER A 54 11.03 -6.41 -27.54
CA SER A 54 12.11 -6.77 -26.62
C SER A 54 13.41 -6.01 -26.87
N GLU A 55 13.34 -4.75 -27.34
CA GLU A 55 14.54 -3.95 -27.68
C GLU A 55 14.58 -2.50 -27.17
N ASP A 56 13.63 -2.04 -26.35
CA ASP A 56 13.77 -0.74 -25.65
C ASP A 56 14.02 -0.93 -24.15
N MET A 57 15.02 -1.76 -23.84
CA MET A 57 15.61 -1.88 -22.50
C MET A 57 16.78 -0.90 -22.32
N MET A 58 16.73 0.24 -23.02
CA MET A 58 17.72 1.32 -22.96
C MET A 58 17.17 2.48 -22.12
N SER A 59 17.44 2.39 -20.82
CA SER A 59 17.33 3.44 -19.79
C SER A 59 16.05 4.28 -19.85
N THR A 60 15.02 3.88 -19.09
CA THR A 60 13.87 4.74 -18.78
C THR A 60 14.36 6.17 -18.51
N PRO A 61 13.93 7.17 -19.30
CA PRO A 61 14.41 8.53 -19.16
C PRO A 61 14.19 9.05 -17.73
N LEU A 62 15.15 9.82 -17.21
CA LEU A 62 15.14 10.28 -15.82
C LEU A 62 13.84 11.01 -15.43
N TYR A 63 13.23 11.75 -16.36
CA TYR A 63 11.96 12.43 -16.11
C TYR A 63 10.79 11.47 -15.90
N GLN A 64 10.78 10.31 -16.57
CA GLN A 64 9.76 9.27 -16.38
C GLN A 64 9.94 8.60 -15.01
N LEU A 65 11.18 8.31 -14.62
CA LEU A 65 11.48 7.78 -13.28
C LEU A 65 11.04 8.76 -12.18
N LYS A 66 11.30 10.07 -12.37
CA LYS A 66 10.80 11.11 -11.47
C LYS A 66 9.27 11.15 -11.42
N ALA A 67 8.60 11.04 -12.56
CA ALA A 67 7.13 11.04 -12.63
C ALA A 67 6.53 9.84 -11.88
N GLU A 68 7.04 8.62 -12.11
CA GLU A 68 6.57 7.42 -11.39
C GLU A 68 6.88 7.49 -9.89
N PHE A 69 8.00 8.10 -9.51
CA PHE A 69 8.32 8.39 -8.12
C PHE A 69 7.28 9.34 -7.49
N PHE A 70 6.96 10.47 -8.14
CA PHE A 70 5.95 11.40 -7.64
C PHE A 70 4.54 10.80 -7.63
N LYS A 71 4.19 9.97 -8.60
CA LYS A 71 2.94 9.19 -8.61
C LYS A 71 2.87 8.23 -7.42
N THR A 72 3.99 7.62 -7.05
CA THR A 72 4.08 6.84 -5.81
C THR A 72 3.85 7.72 -4.60
N LEU A 73 4.30 8.97 -4.55
CA LEU A 73 4.02 9.87 -3.42
C LEU A 73 2.59 10.45 -3.41
N GLY A 74 1.90 10.49 -4.55
CA GLY A 74 0.62 11.18 -4.76
C GLY A 74 -0.63 10.60 -4.08
N HIS A 75 -0.51 9.95 -2.92
CA HIS A 75 -1.65 9.47 -2.13
C HIS A 75 -1.59 10.02 -0.70
N PRO A 76 -2.70 10.55 -0.15
CA PRO A 76 -2.72 11.24 1.14
C PRO A 76 -2.20 10.38 2.28
N ALA A 77 -2.64 9.12 2.38
CA ALA A 77 -2.16 8.21 3.42
C ALA A 77 -0.64 7.97 3.36
N ARG A 78 -0.04 7.96 2.17
CA ARG A 78 1.41 7.74 2.02
C ARG A 78 2.20 8.97 2.46
N ILE A 79 1.73 10.16 2.09
CA ILE A 79 2.30 11.41 2.61
C ILE A 79 2.21 11.45 4.14
N ARG A 80 1.04 11.16 4.72
CA ARG A 80 0.85 11.15 6.18
C ARG A 80 1.79 10.16 6.88
N VAL A 81 1.92 8.94 6.35
CA VAL A 81 2.87 7.94 6.87
C VAL A 81 4.31 8.46 6.82
N LEU A 82 4.74 9.03 5.69
CA LEU A 82 6.10 9.54 5.55
C LEU A 82 6.38 10.74 6.46
N GLU A 83 5.38 11.59 6.73
CA GLU A 83 5.48 12.67 7.72
C GLU A 83 5.70 12.11 9.14
N LEU A 84 4.90 11.13 9.58
CA LEU A 84 5.09 10.49 10.88
C LEU A 84 6.48 9.85 10.99
N LEU A 85 6.88 9.10 9.96
CA LEU A 85 8.19 8.45 9.92
C LEU A 85 9.37 9.42 9.84
N SER A 86 9.13 10.69 9.50
CA SER A 86 10.16 11.74 9.52
C SER A 86 10.47 12.26 10.93
N GLU A 87 9.54 12.08 11.87
CA GLU A 87 9.72 12.48 13.27
C GLU A 87 10.48 11.41 14.06
N ARG A 88 10.07 10.14 13.90
CA ARG A 88 10.71 8.97 14.50
C ARG A 88 10.32 7.70 13.78
N GLU A 89 10.90 6.58 14.17
CA GLU A 89 10.38 5.28 13.77
C GLU A 89 9.04 5.00 14.46
N HIS A 90 8.11 4.37 13.74
CA HIS A 90 6.78 4.05 14.23
C HIS A 90 6.38 2.61 13.95
N ALA A 91 5.65 2.00 14.88
CA ALA A 91 4.97 0.73 14.63
C ALA A 91 3.68 0.96 13.83
N VAL A 92 3.21 -0.08 13.13
CA VAL A 92 1.95 -0.01 12.35
C VAL A 92 0.77 0.42 13.23
N ALA A 93 0.69 -0.12 14.45
CA ALA A 93 -0.36 0.20 15.41
C ALA A 93 -0.37 1.68 15.83
N GLU A 94 0.80 2.32 15.90
CA GLU A 94 0.92 3.74 16.25
C GLU A 94 0.47 4.65 15.11
N MET A 95 0.64 4.22 13.85
CA MET A 95 0.27 5.03 12.67
C MET A 95 -1.23 4.97 12.34
N LEU A 96 -1.94 3.91 12.75
CA LEU A 96 -3.37 3.75 12.46
C LEU A 96 -4.25 4.95 12.88
N PRO A 97 -4.20 5.42 14.14
CA PRO A 97 -5.04 6.55 14.57
C PRO A 97 -4.68 7.85 13.86
N GLU A 98 -3.42 8.03 13.48
CA GLU A 98 -2.90 9.25 12.84
C GLU A 98 -3.21 9.33 11.33
N VAL A 99 -3.36 8.18 10.68
CA VAL A 99 -3.64 8.09 9.23
C VAL A 99 -5.15 7.94 8.97
N GLY A 100 -5.91 7.36 9.91
CA GLY A 100 -7.36 7.27 9.83
C GLY A 100 -7.87 6.30 8.76
N ILE A 101 -7.15 5.19 8.53
CA ILE A 101 -7.53 4.15 7.55
C ILE A 101 -7.51 2.76 8.17
N GLU A 102 -8.21 1.84 7.50
CA GLU A 102 -8.24 0.43 7.90
C GLU A 102 -6.84 -0.22 7.92
N PRO A 103 -6.56 -1.13 8.87
CA PRO A 103 -5.25 -1.79 9.00
C PRO A 103 -4.76 -2.51 7.74
N ALA A 104 -5.67 -3.14 7.00
CA ALA A 104 -5.36 -3.79 5.74
C ALA A 104 -4.88 -2.78 4.68
N HIS A 105 -5.53 -1.61 4.61
CA HIS A 105 -5.16 -0.54 3.68
C HIS A 105 -3.82 0.09 4.07
N LEU A 106 -3.56 0.34 5.36
CA LEU A 106 -2.27 0.86 5.81
C LEU A 106 -1.12 -0.10 5.45
N SER A 107 -1.30 -1.39 5.68
CA SER A 107 -0.32 -2.41 5.33
C SER A 107 -0.04 -2.45 3.82
N GLN A 108 -1.07 -2.27 2.99
CA GLN A 108 -0.91 -2.16 1.54
C GLN A 108 -0.10 -0.91 1.14
N GLN A 109 -0.38 0.25 1.75
CA GLN A 109 0.37 1.49 1.50
C GLN A 109 1.84 1.35 1.91
N LEU A 110 2.12 0.73 3.06
CA LEU A 110 3.48 0.44 3.53
C LEU A 110 4.21 -0.52 2.59
N ALA A 111 3.52 -1.52 2.03
CA ALA A 111 4.10 -2.41 1.04
C ALA A 111 4.50 -1.65 -0.25
N VAL A 112 3.69 -0.70 -0.71
CA VAL A 112 4.02 0.16 -1.86
C VAL A 112 5.24 1.03 -1.55
N LEU A 113 5.26 1.70 -0.39
CA LEU A 113 6.39 2.54 0.03
C LEU A 113 7.69 1.73 0.17
N ARG A 114 7.61 0.50 0.69
CA ARG A 114 8.76 -0.40 0.82
C ARG A 114 9.29 -0.85 -0.54
N ARG A 115 8.40 -1.19 -1.49
CA ARG A 115 8.80 -1.52 -2.88
C ARG A 115 9.46 -0.34 -3.58
N ALA A 116 9.04 0.89 -3.26
CA ALA A 116 9.66 2.12 -3.76
C ALA A 116 10.93 2.53 -2.99
N ASN A 117 11.40 1.70 -2.04
CA ASN A 117 12.57 1.94 -1.20
C ASN A 117 12.52 3.26 -0.40
N LEU A 118 11.32 3.74 -0.08
CA LEU A 118 11.10 4.97 0.72
C LEU A 118 11.12 4.69 2.23
N VAL A 119 10.76 3.47 2.62
CA VAL A 119 10.72 3.03 4.01
C VAL A 119 11.39 1.67 4.16
N VAL A 120 11.99 1.46 5.32
CA VAL A 120 12.52 0.17 5.77
C VAL A 120 11.75 -0.29 7.00
N SER A 121 11.81 -1.59 7.28
CA SER A 121 11.17 -2.19 8.44
C SER A 121 12.17 -2.96 9.29
N ARG A 122 12.10 -2.79 10.61
CA ARG A 122 12.82 -3.61 11.60
C ARG A 122 11.83 -4.34 12.49
N LYS A 123 12.13 -5.59 12.86
CA LYS A 123 11.32 -6.36 13.80
C LYS A 123 11.98 -6.34 15.16
N GLU A 124 11.22 -6.01 16.20
CA GLU A 124 11.65 -6.02 17.59
C GLU A 124 10.60 -6.76 18.43
N GLY A 125 10.96 -7.96 18.90
CA GLY A 125 10.02 -8.89 19.52
C GLY A 125 8.91 -9.30 18.55
N SER A 126 7.66 -9.04 18.92
CA SER A 126 6.47 -9.27 18.10
C SER A 126 6.08 -8.06 17.23
N THR A 127 6.71 -6.90 17.44
CA THR A 127 6.34 -5.64 16.80
C THR A 127 7.23 -5.34 15.59
N VAL A 128 6.62 -4.79 14.53
CA VAL A 128 7.33 -4.30 13.34
C VAL A 128 7.31 -2.78 13.34
N TYR A 129 8.50 -2.18 13.37
CA TYR A 129 8.72 -0.75 13.27
C TYR A 129 9.15 -0.38 11.86
N TYR A 130 8.70 0.78 11.40
CA TYR A 130 9.08 1.36 10.12
C TYR A 130 9.89 2.63 10.35
N SER A 131 10.79 2.94 9.43
CA SER A 131 11.56 4.19 9.38
C SER A 131 11.82 4.60 7.94
N LEU A 132 12.17 5.88 7.72
CA LEU A 132 12.55 6.37 6.41
C LEU A 132 13.90 5.79 5.98
N THR A 133 14.02 5.42 4.70
CA THR A 133 15.29 4.96 4.14
C THR A 133 16.33 6.09 4.05
N SER A 134 15.88 7.35 3.90
CA SER A 134 16.77 8.50 3.73
C SER A 134 16.16 9.78 4.31
N PRO A 135 16.96 10.63 4.99
CA PRO A 135 16.51 11.96 5.43
C PRO A 135 16.11 12.89 4.27
N LYS A 136 16.55 12.61 3.04
CA LYS A 136 16.15 13.36 1.84
C LYS A 136 14.64 13.29 1.57
N VAL A 137 13.97 12.22 2.00
CA VAL A 137 12.51 12.10 1.87
C VAL A 137 11.82 13.12 2.77
N ALA A 138 12.28 13.28 4.01
CA ALA A 138 11.76 14.30 4.92
C ALA A 138 12.02 15.71 4.38
N GLU A 139 13.22 15.95 3.83
CA GLU A 139 13.55 17.23 3.19
C GLU A 139 12.62 17.53 2.00
N LEU A 140 12.34 16.54 1.16
CA LEU A 140 11.41 16.68 0.04
C LEU A 140 10.02 17.10 0.51
N LEU A 141 9.48 16.47 1.56
CA LEU A 141 8.19 16.83 2.14
C LEU A 141 8.19 18.26 2.71
N ARG A 142 9.28 18.66 3.37
CA ARG A 142 9.46 20.02 3.88
C ARG A 142 9.46 21.05 2.75
N VAL A 143 10.20 20.78 1.67
CA VAL A 143 10.24 21.66 0.49
C VAL A 143 8.86 21.74 -0.17
N ALA A 144 8.17 20.62 -0.34
CA ALA A 144 6.81 20.59 -0.88
C ALA A 144 5.85 21.46 -0.05
N ARG A 145 5.89 21.34 1.28
CA ARG A 145 5.12 22.20 2.19
C ARG A 145 5.46 23.68 2.04
N SER A 146 6.74 24.02 1.92
CA SER A 146 7.19 25.40 1.71
C SER A 146 6.65 26.00 0.41
N ILE A 147 6.69 25.24 -0.69
CA ILE A 147 6.15 25.66 -1.98
C ILE A 147 4.64 25.89 -1.89
N LEU A 148 3.90 24.93 -1.33
CA LEU A 148 2.45 25.04 -1.16
C LEU A 148 2.06 26.24 -0.28
N SER A 149 2.83 26.51 0.78
CA SER A 149 2.59 27.65 1.66
C SER A 149 2.77 28.98 0.93
N GLY A 150 3.82 29.10 0.11
CA GLY A 150 4.07 30.30 -0.71
C GLY A 150 2.94 30.55 -1.71
N LEU A 151 2.55 29.53 -2.47
CA LEU A 151 1.47 29.63 -3.46
C LEU A 151 0.13 30.05 -2.84
N LEU A 152 -0.19 29.52 -1.65
CA LEU A 152 -1.43 29.87 -0.94
C LEU A 152 -1.40 31.31 -0.39
N ALA A 153 -0.25 31.79 0.07
CA ALA A 153 -0.10 33.17 0.53
C ALA A 153 -0.32 34.18 -0.61
N GLU A 154 0.27 33.93 -1.79
CA GLU A 154 0.07 34.77 -2.98
C GLU A 154 -1.42 34.86 -3.39
N GLN A 155 -2.15 33.74 -3.31
CA GLN A 155 -3.59 33.71 -3.59
C GLN A 155 -4.41 34.52 -2.57
N GLN A 156 -4.02 34.48 -1.29
CA GLN A 156 -4.71 35.23 -0.22
C GLN A 156 -4.52 36.75 -0.40
N GLU A 157 -3.32 37.21 -0.77
CA GLU A 157 -3.05 38.62 -1.03
C GLU A 157 -3.87 39.16 -2.21
N LEU A 158 -3.92 38.41 -3.32
CA LEU A 158 -4.74 38.77 -4.48
C LEU A 158 -6.22 38.86 -4.13
N LEU A 159 -6.73 37.87 -3.37
CA LEU A 159 -8.12 37.86 -2.92
C LEU A 159 -8.43 39.06 -2.00
N ALA A 160 -7.53 39.38 -1.07
CA ALA A 160 -7.68 40.54 -0.19
C ALA A 160 -7.70 41.86 -0.97
N ALA A 161 -6.86 42.02 -1.99
CA ALA A 161 -6.85 43.20 -2.86
C ALA A 161 -8.17 43.37 -3.64
N LEU A 162 -8.73 42.28 -4.19
CA LEU A 162 -10.05 42.31 -4.86
C LEU A 162 -11.19 42.67 -3.89
N GLN A 163 -11.14 42.15 -2.67
CA GLN A 163 -12.14 42.46 -1.64
C GLN A 163 -12.05 43.92 -1.16
N ALA A 164 -10.84 44.46 -1.01
CA ALA A 164 -10.61 45.85 -0.63
C ALA A 164 -11.06 46.86 -1.71
N GLY A 165 -11.02 46.46 -2.98
CA GLY A 165 -11.46 47.27 -4.13
C GLY A 165 -12.98 47.26 -4.39
N THR A 166 -13.78 46.48 -3.65
CA THR A 166 -15.24 46.52 -3.76
C THR A 166 -15.78 47.57 -2.79
N PRO A 167 -16.19 48.78 -3.24
CA PRO A 167 -16.83 49.73 -2.34
C PRO A 167 -18.14 49.10 -1.86
N ARG A 168 -18.18 48.79 -0.57
CA ARG A 168 -19.36 48.25 0.11
C ARG A 168 -20.45 49.30 -0.06
N GLY A 169 -21.37 49.05 -0.99
CA GLY A 169 -22.37 49.99 -1.44
C GLY A 169 -23.00 50.75 -0.28
N ASP A 170 -22.82 52.06 -0.34
CA ASP A 170 -23.39 53.06 0.56
C ASP A 170 -24.93 52.92 0.49
N ARG A 171 -25.51 52.15 1.42
CA ARG A 171 -26.96 52.16 1.68
C ARG A 171 -27.22 53.22 2.74
N ARG A 172 -27.32 54.47 2.31
CA ARG A 172 -28.09 55.53 2.99
C ARG A 172 -29.53 55.38 2.49
N ALA A 173 -30.47 54.87 3.29
CA ALA A 173 -31.17 55.55 4.39
C ALA A 173 -31.98 56.75 3.88
#